data_AF-A0A8T6ERY3-F1
#
_entry.id   AF-A0A8T6ERY3-F1
#
_cell.length_a   1.000
_cell.length_b   1.000
_cell.length_c   1.000
_cell.angle_alpha   90.00
_cell.angle_beta   90.00
_cell.angle_gamma   90.00
#
_symmetry.space_group_name_H-M   'P 1'
#
loop_
_entity.id
_entity.type
_entity.pdbx_description
1 polymer ?
#
loop_
_entity_poly.entity_id
_entity_poly.type
_entity_poly.pdbx_seq_one_letter_code
_entity_poly.pdbx_strand_id
1 'polypeptide(L)'
;MALTLAMLRKELILPAVRRSGGELAGLFLPGRRAMPDRVALFIDAQNVLQAARRCFHAGAAIHHTDGQIDPLALGSLICDRPPPGRTRILSEVRIYTGRPDSTKQPKTYGAHMRQCEAWERAGAIVIPRALRYPREWPAERAEQKGVDVELAIDFIAGAIDRRYDAGILFSTDTDLRPALEFVAERFEHYPRAEAAAWRAPGANRALRVRGSRRTWVHFLDHDDYQTVRDHTDYLLP
;
A
#
# COMPACT_ATOMS: atom_id res chain seq x y z
N MET A 1 -51.23 -54.47 31.18
CA MET A 1 -51.55 -55.91 31.05
C MET A 1 -51.08 -56.36 29.67
N ALA A 2 -50.14 -57.32 29.62
CA ALA A 2 -49.94 -58.37 28.59
C ALA A 2 -50.02 -57.99 27.08
N LEU A 3 -49.18 -58.45 26.15
CA LEU A 3 -48.11 -59.45 26.12
C LEU A 3 -47.35 -59.26 24.78
N THR A 4 -46.03 -59.39 24.83
CA THR A 4 -45.09 -60.08 23.91
C THR A 4 -45.54 -60.49 22.49
N LEU A 5 -44.75 -60.12 21.46
CA LEU A 5 -44.10 -61.12 20.59
C LEU A 5 -42.82 -60.57 19.92
N ALA A 6 -41.73 -61.32 20.10
CA ALA A 6 -40.39 -61.12 19.59
C ALA A 6 -40.24 -61.62 18.15
N MET A 7 -39.25 -61.10 17.40
CA MET A 7 -38.48 -61.91 16.46
C MET A 7 -37.06 -61.34 16.22
N LEU A 8 -36.09 -62.06 16.80
CA LEU A 8 -34.76 -62.47 16.32
C LEU A 8 -33.69 -61.46 15.83
N ARG A 9 -32.74 -61.23 16.76
CA ARG A 9 -31.26 -61.30 16.67
C ARG A 9 -30.58 -61.57 15.32
N LYS A 10 -29.48 -60.85 15.07
CA LYS A 10 -28.11 -61.42 15.05
C LYS A 10 -27.05 -60.29 15.11
N GLU A 11 -26.33 -60.22 16.23
CA GLU A 11 -25.06 -59.52 16.32
C GLU A 11 -24.00 -60.27 15.51
N LEU A 12 -23.27 -59.57 14.65
CA LEU A 12 -22.08 -60.09 14.00
C LEU A 12 -20.87 -59.32 14.53
N ILE A 13 -20.07 -60.05 15.30
CA ILE A 13 -18.75 -59.64 15.81
C ILE A 13 -17.83 -59.44 14.60
N LEU A 14 -17.35 -58.21 14.40
CA LEU A 14 -16.32 -57.90 13.40
C LEU A 14 -14.93 -58.25 13.96
N PRO A 15 -14.07 -58.95 13.22
CA PRO A 15 -12.71 -59.23 13.66
C PRO A 15 -11.85 -57.97 13.55
N ALA A 16 -11.06 -57.72 14.60
CA ALA A 16 -9.96 -56.78 14.58
C ALA A 16 -8.84 -57.32 13.68
N VAL A 17 -8.49 -56.59 12.62
CA VAL A 17 -7.26 -56.81 11.84
C VAL A 17 -6.35 -55.62 12.04
N ARG A 18 -5.14 -55.89 12.56
CA ARG A 18 -4.03 -54.93 12.67
C ARG A 18 -2.90 -55.38 11.74
N ARG A 19 -2.14 -54.39 11.28
CA ARG A 19 -0.92 -54.40 10.42
C ARG A 19 -1.25 -54.25 8.92
N SER A 20 -0.52 -53.47 8.13
CA SER A 20 0.86 -52.96 8.24
C SER A 20 1.03 -51.69 7.40
N GLY A 21 2.04 -50.88 7.75
CA GLY A 21 2.39 -49.66 7.04
C GLY A 21 2.68 -49.85 5.55
N GLY A 22 2.24 -48.87 4.79
CA GLY A 22 2.57 -48.63 3.40
C GLY A 22 2.28 -47.16 3.15
N GLU A 23 3.34 -46.37 3.09
CA GLU A 23 3.32 -44.95 2.77
C GLU A 23 2.65 -44.75 1.41
N LEU A 24 1.42 -44.24 1.39
CA LEU A 24 0.88 -43.62 0.20
C LEU A 24 1.55 -42.27 0.07
N ALA A 25 2.65 -42.27 -0.68
CA ALA A 25 3.30 -41.08 -1.22
C ALA A 25 2.21 -40.13 -1.72
N GLY A 26 2.15 -38.96 -1.07
CA GLY A 26 1.20 -37.91 -1.41
C GLY A 26 1.32 -37.60 -2.90
N LEU A 27 0.20 -37.73 -3.60
CA LEU A 27 0.04 -37.22 -4.94
C LEU A 27 0.18 -35.69 -4.83
N PHE A 28 1.39 -35.17 -5.08
CA PHE A 28 1.62 -33.75 -5.29
C PHE A 28 0.88 -33.36 -6.56
N LEU A 29 -0.38 -32.94 -6.42
CA LEU A 29 -1.05 -32.17 -7.46
C LEU A 29 -0.14 -30.96 -7.73
N PRO A 30 0.39 -30.79 -8.96
CA PRO A 30 1.17 -29.61 -9.28
C PRO A 30 0.27 -28.41 -9.03
N GLY A 31 0.62 -27.67 -7.98
CA GLY A 31 -0.16 -26.55 -7.48
C GLY A 31 -0.47 -25.60 -8.64
N ARG A 32 -1.76 -25.32 -8.82
CA ARG A 32 -2.26 -24.22 -9.64
C ARG A 32 -1.34 -23.03 -9.41
N ARG A 33 -0.53 -22.65 -10.40
CA ARG A 33 0.43 -21.54 -10.29
C ARG A 33 -0.38 -20.33 -9.86
N ALA A 34 -0.23 -19.91 -8.60
CA ALA A 34 -0.99 -18.80 -8.06
C ALA A 34 -0.70 -17.59 -8.96
N MET A 35 -1.75 -16.95 -9.47
CA MET A 35 -1.58 -15.73 -10.25
C MET A 35 -0.88 -14.69 -9.36
N PRO A 36 0.01 -13.86 -9.93
CA PRO A 36 0.69 -12.84 -9.14
C PRO A 36 -0.33 -11.85 -8.57
N ASP A 37 -0.06 -11.38 -7.36
CA ASP A 37 -0.90 -10.39 -6.69
C ASP A 37 -0.85 -9.08 -7.49
N ARG A 38 -2.02 -8.53 -7.84
CA ARG A 38 -2.13 -7.18 -8.39
C ARG A 38 -1.87 -6.17 -7.28
N VAL A 39 -0.84 -5.35 -7.45
CA VAL A 39 -0.46 -4.32 -6.48
C VAL A 39 -0.99 -2.97 -6.91
N ALA A 40 -1.64 -2.27 -5.99
CA ALA A 40 -1.94 -0.85 -6.10
C ALA A 40 -1.12 -0.08 -5.06
N LEU A 41 -0.30 0.87 -5.54
CA LEU A 41 0.49 1.76 -4.67
C LEU A 41 -0.23 3.10 -4.53
N PHE A 42 -0.50 3.52 -3.30
CA PHE A 42 -1.15 4.79 -2.96
C PHE A 42 -0.12 5.69 -2.29
N ILE A 43 0.22 6.81 -2.93
CA ILE A 43 1.29 7.71 -2.52
C ILE A 43 0.69 9.01 -2.03
N ASP A 44 0.96 9.34 -0.78
CA ASP A 44 0.77 10.69 -0.24
C ASP A 44 1.98 11.55 -0.62
N ALA A 45 1.86 12.29 -1.73
CA ALA A 45 3.01 12.92 -2.37
C ALA A 45 3.78 13.87 -1.44
N GLN A 46 3.05 14.66 -0.64
CA GLN A 46 3.68 15.63 0.26
C GLN A 46 4.31 14.91 1.47
N ASN A 47 3.64 13.92 2.06
CA ASN A 47 4.22 13.16 3.17
C ASN A 47 5.49 12.42 2.74
N VAL A 48 5.47 11.79 1.57
CA VAL A 48 6.61 11.06 1.01
C VAL A 48 7.79 11.99 0.70
N LEU A 49 7.54 13.12 0.04
CA LEU A 49 8.56 14.14 -0.25
C LEU A 49 9.23 14.64 1.03
N GLN A 50 8.42 15.04 2.02
CA GLN A 50 8.93 15.58 3.28
C GLN A 50 9.64 14.51 4.12
N ALA A 51 9.17 13.27 4.08
CA ALA A 51 9.82 12.15 4.75
C ALA A 51 11.18 11.83 4.10
N ALA A 52 11.30 11.82 2.77
CA ALA A 52 12.57 11.64 2.07
C ALA A 52 13.56 12.76 2.42
N ARG A 53 13.13 14.03 2.41
CA ARG A 53 13.96 15.18 2.84
C ARG A 53 14.50 15.01 4.25
N ARG A 54 13.63 14.66 5.20
CA ARG A 54 14.04 14.44 6.60
C ARG A 54 15.01 13.27 6.76
N CYS A 55 14.82 12.19 6.00
CA CYS A 55 15.64 10.99 6.11
C CYS A 55 17.00 11.14 5.43
N PHE A 56 17.06 11.82 4.29
CA PHE A 56 18.20 11.71 3.35
C PHE A 56 18.86 13.05 3.02
N HIS A 57 18.26 14.18 3.40
CA HIS A 57 18.76 15.52 3.08
C HIS A 57 18.88 16.42 4.32
N ALA A 58 18.85 15.84 5.52
CA ALA A 58 19.00 16.59 6.76
C ALA A 58 20.39 17.24 6.84
N GLY A 59 20.44 18.55 7.11
CA GLY A 59 21.68 19.30 7.30
C GLY A 59 22.27 19.94 6.04
N ALA A 60 21.67 19.73 4.85
CA ALA A 60 22.02 20.44 3.63
C ALA A 60 21.01 21.54 3.29
N ALA A 61 21.41 22.51 2.46
CA ALA A 61 20.47 23.43 1.84
C ALA A 61 19.58 22.63 0.88
N ILE A 62 18.31 22.46 1.26
CA ILE A 62 17.35 21.62 0.51
C ILE A 62 17.10 22.25 -0.88
N HIS A 63 17.50 21.53 -1.91
CA HIS A 63 17.17 21.85 -3.30
C HIS A 63 15.71 21.45 -3.60
N HIS A 64 15.07 22.11 -4.56
CA HIS A 64 13.66 21.83 -4.84
C HIS A 64 13.43 20.42 -5.42
N THR A 65 14.46 19.79 -6.01
CA THR A 65 14.46 18.38 -6.44
C THR A 65 14.69 17.37 -5.31
N ASP A 66 15.12 17.82 -4.13
CA ASP A 66 15.39 16.91 -3.04
C ASP A 66 14.10 16.32 -2.48
N GLY A 67 14.10 15.00 -2.31
CA GLY A 67 12.98 14.18 -1.89
C GLY A 67 11.99 13.82 -2.98
N GLN A 68 12.16 14.32 -4.22
CA GLN A 68 11.31 13.91 -5.33
C GLN A 68 11.60 12.46 -5.74
N ILE A 69 10.58 11.75 -6.21
CA ILE A 69 10.66 10.36 -6.64
C ILE A 69 9.93 10.16 -7.96
N ASP A 70 10.40 9.17 -8.74
CA ASP A 70 9.66 8.54 -9.81
C ASP A 70 8.67 7.52 -9.18
N PRO A 71 7.36 7.77 -9.28
CA PRO A 71 6.33 6.92 -8.67
C PRO A 71 6.27 5.51 -9.24
N LEU A 72 6.59 5.33 -10.53
CA LEU A 72 6.53 4.03 -11.22
C LEU A 72 7.78 3.22 -10.92
N ALA A 73 8.95 3.86 -10.89
CA ALA A 73 10.18 3.23 -10.43
C ALA A 73 10.01 2.76 -8.97
N LEU A 74 9.42 3.60 -8.12
CA LEU A 74 9.09 3.23 -6.74
C LEU A 74 8.11 2.06 -6.65
N GLY A 75 7.04 2.07 -7.44
CA GLY A 75 6.09 0.96 -7.51
C GLY A 75 6.73 -0.35 -7.94
N SER A 76 7.61 -0.30 -8.95
CA SER A 76 8.36 -1.46 -9.45
C SER A 76 9.29 -2.00 -8.38
N LEU A 77 10.05 -1.13 -7.72
CA LEU A 77 10.98 -1.47 -6.66
C LEU A 77 10.31 -2.21 -5.48
N ILE A 78 9.12 -1.78 -5.10
CA ILE A 78 8.31 -2.41 -4.05
C ILE A 78 7.74 -3.76 -4.53
N CYS A 79 7.36 -3.88 -5.80
CA CYS A 79 6.85 -5.14 -6.37
C CYS A 79 7.93 -6.21 -6.48
N ASP A 80 9.17 -5.82 -6.78
CA ASP A 80 10.33 -6.71 -6.87
C ASP A 80 10.78 -7.27 -5.50
N ARG A 81 10.26 -6.71 -4.40
CA ARG A 81 10.51 -7.15 -3.03
C ARG A 81 9.23 -7.63 -2.34
N PRO A 82 8.56 -8.68 -2.85
CA PRO A 82 7.33 -9.18 -2.25
C PRO A 82 7.57 -9.78 -0.85
N PRO A 83 6.53 -9.83 0.00
CA PRO A 83 6.53 -10.70 1.16
C PRO A 83 6.83 -12.16 0.77
N PRO A 84 7.43 -12.97 1.66
CA PRO A 84 7.79 -14.34 1.37
C PRO A 84 6.65 -15.17 0.79
N GLY A 85 6.96 -15.96 -0.26
CA GLY A 85 6.00 -16.85 -0.90
C GLY A 85 5.00 -16.17 -1.83
N ARG A 86 5.17 -14.88 -2.16
CA ARG A 86 4.29 -14.13 -3.07
C ARG A 86 5.02 -13.71 -4.34
N THR A 87 4.26 -13.62 -5.41
CA THR A 87 4.66 -12.95 -6.66
C THR A 87 3.71 -11.79 -6.92
N ARG A 88 4.18 -10.76 -7.61
CA ARG A 88 3.46 -9.49 -7.75
C ARG A 88 3.55 -8.97 -9.17
N ILE A 89 2.54 -8.21 -9.55
CA ILE A 89 2.58 -7.30 -10.70
C ILE A 89 2.09 -5.93 -10.24
N LEU A 90 2.80 -4.87 -10.64
CA LEU A 90 2.34 -3.51 -10.40
C LEU A 90 1.15 -3.23 -11.32
N SER A 91 -0.03 -3.06 -10.74
CA SER A 91 -1.27 -2.84 -11.49
C SER A 91 -1.60 -1.35 -11.61
N GLU A 92 -1.38 -0.56 -10.56
CA GLU A 92 -1.61 0.89 -10.58
C GLU A 92 -0.74 1.61 -9.55
N VAL A 93 -0.38 2.85 -9.87
CA VAL A 93 0.22 3.82 -8.94
C VAL A 93 -0.67 5.04 -8.88
N ARG A 94 -1.14 5.39 -7.68
CA ARG A 94 -2.06 6.51 -7.42
C ARG A 94 -1.36 7.55 -6.56
N ILE A 95 -1.37 8.80 -7.00
CA ILE A 95 -0.63 9.89 -6.36
C ILE A 95 -1.61 10.95 -5.88
N TYR A 96 -1.63 11.18 -4.58
CA TYR A 96 -2.50 12.13 -3.92
C TYR A 96 -1.70 13.38 -3.58
N THR A 97 -2.11 14.53 -4.12
CA THR A 97 -1.30 15.75 -4.05
C THR A 97 -2.13 17.01 -3.87
N GLY A 98 -1.58 17.99 -3.15
CA GLY A 98 -2.17 19.32 -3.03
C GLY A 98 -1.81 20.19 -4.25
N ARG A 99 -2.81 20.71 -4.95
CA ARG A 99 -2.66 21.61 -6.10
C ARG A 99 -2.64 23.07 -5.63
N PRO A 100 -1.54 23.82 -5.87
CA PRO A 100 -1.49 25.26 -5.61
C PRO A 100 -2.53 26.03 -6.43
N ASP A 101 -2.83 27.26 -6.03
CA ASP A 101 -3.66 28.17 -6.81
C ASP A 101 -2.78 29.02 -7.75
N SER A 102 -3.16 29.11 -9.03
CA SER A 102 -2.39 29.82 -10.05
C SER A 102 -2.34 31.33 -9.84
N THR A 103 -3.36 31.93 -9.20
CA THR A 103 -3.41 33.37 -8.91
C THR A 103 -2.56 33.74 -7.69
N LYS A 104 -2.41 32.81 -6.73
CA LYS A 104 -1.67 33.04 -5.48
C LYS A 104 -0.23 32.57 -5.54
N GLN A 105 0.05 31.50 -6.27
CA GLN A 105 1.37 30.86 -6.37
C GLN A 105 1.65 30.39 -7.81
N PRO A 106 1.76 31.29 -8.80
CA PRO A 106 1.85 30.91 -10.22
C PRO A 106 3.05 30.03 -10.55
N LYS A 107 4.23 30.28 -9.94
CA LYS A 107 5.44 29.46 -10.15
C LYS A 107 5.28 28.04 -9.62
N THR A 108 4.83 27.90 -8.37
CA THR A 108 4.58 26.60 -7.75
C THR A 108 3.48 25.84 -8.48
N TYR A 109 2.43 26.55 -8.91
CA TYR A 109 1.37 25.98 -9.73
C TYR A 109 1.92 25.41 -11.05
N GLY A 110 2.71 26.18 -11.80
CA GLY A 110 3.29 25.72 -13.06
C GLY A 110 4.18 24.48 -12.89
N ALA A 111 5.01 24.46 -11.85
CA ALA A 111 5.84 23.30 -11.54
C ALA A 111 5.03 22.07 -11.12
N HIS A 112 3.99 22.27 -10.29
CA HIS A 112 3.07 21.21 -9.89
C HIS A 112 2.35 20.59 -11.10
N MET A 113 1.88 21.41 -12.03
CA MET A 113 1.23 20.92 -13.26
C MET A 113 2.19 20.10 -14.11
N ARG A 114 3.42 20.58 -14.36
CA ARG A 114 4.44 19.83 -15.12
C ARG A 114 4.78 18.49 -14.47
N GLN A 115 4.89 18.47 -13.14
CA GLN A 115 5.16 17.24 -12.39
C GLN A 115 3.99 16.25 -12.49
N CYS A 116 2.75 16.72 -12.32
CA CYS A 116 1.56 15.88 -12.49
C CYS A 116 1.50 15.31 -13.91
N GLU A 117 1.70 16.14 -14.94
CA GLU A 117 1.72 15.70 -16.34
C GLU A 117 2.84 14.69 -16.62
N ALA A 118 4.01 14.83 -15.99
CA ALA A 118 5.09 13.86 -16.11
C ALA A 118 4.71 12.52 -15.49
N TRP A 119 4.13 12.52 -14.30
CA TRP A 119 3.63 11.31 -13.65
C TRP A 119 2.50 10.62 -14.43
N GLU A 120 1.55 11.39 -14.95
CA GLU A 120 0.46 10.89 -15.79
C GLU A 120 0.99 10.27 -17.08
N ARG A 121 1.94 10.92 -17.76
CA ARG A 121 2.61 10.37 -18.94
C ARG A 121 3.38 9.09 -18.66
N ALA A 122 3.94 8.94 -17.46
CA ALA A 122 4.59 7.72 -17.02
C ALA A 122 3.60 6.59 -16.67
N GLY A 123 2.29 6.88 -16.58
CA GLY A 123 1.24 5.90 -16.29
C GLY A 123 0.72 5.91 -14.85
N ALA A 124 1.08 6.92 -14.04
CA ALA A 124 0.46 7.10 -12.74
C ALA A 124 -0.93 7.75 -12.86
N ILE A 125 -1.81 7.45 -11.93
CA ILE A 125 -3.09 8.13 -11.75
C ILE A 125 -2.86 9.25 -10.74
N VAL A 126 -2.98 10.51 -11.15
CA VAL A 126 -2.81 11.66 -10.26
C VAL A 126 -4.16 12.16 -9.76
N ILE A 127 -4.30 12.31 -8.44
CA ILE A 127 -5.49 12.78 -7.74
C ILE A 127 -5.16 14.10 -7.02
N PRO A 128 -5.30 15.24 -7.71
CA PRO A 128 -5.00 16.54 -7.15
C PRO A 128 -6.18 17.12 -6.35
N ARG A 129 -5.91 17.75 -5.21
CA ARG A 129 -6.88 18.52 -4.42
C ARG A 129 -6.40 19.95 -4.27
N ALA A 130 -7.25 20.93 -4.56
CA ALA A 130 -6.88 22.34 -4.40
C ALA A 130 -6.46 22.64 -2.95
N LEU A 131 -5.34 23.35 -2.78
CA LEU A 131 -4.93 23.86 -1.48
C LEU A 131 -5.95 24.88 -0.97
N ARG A 132 -6.20 24.88 0.34
CA ARG A 132 -7.00 25.90 1.00
C ARG A 132 -6.09 27.05 1.40
N TYR A 133 -6.43 28.24 0.96
CA TYR A 133 -5.72 29.45 1.34
C TYR A 133 -6.52 30.20 2.41
N PRO A 134 -5.94 30.47 3.59
CA PRO A 134 -6.60 31.27 4.62
C PRO A 134 -6.80 32.72 4.15
N ARG A 135 -7.62 33.49 4.88
CA ARG A 135 -7.90 34.90 4.53
C ARG A 135 -6.65 35.76 4.71
N GLU A 136 -5.83 35.38 5.67
CA GLU A 136 -4.60 36.01 6.12
C GLU A 136 -3.40 35.65 5.22
N TRP A 137 -3.62 34.95 4.09
CA TRP A 137 -2.58 34.68 3.10
C TRP A 137 -1.99 36.00 2.56
N PRO A 138 -0.64 36.14 2.46
CA PRO A 138 0.39 35.12 2.64
C PRO A 138 1.01 35.03 4.05
N ALA A 139 0.49 35.77 5.04
CA ALA A 139 1.01 35.72 6.41
C ALA A 139 0.77 34.33 7.04
N GLU A 140 -0.39 33.74 6.79
CA GLU A 140 -0.68 32.34 7.08
C GLU A 140 -0.46 31.44 5.85
N ARG A 141 0.08 30.25 6.06
CA ARG A 141 0.42 29.31 4.97
C ARG A 141 -0.84 28.64 4.43
N ALA A 142 -0.80 28.25 3.17
CA ALA A 142 -1.84 27.42 2.57
C ALA A 142 -1.84 26.02 3.21
N GLU A 143 -3.03 25.44 3.36
CA GLU A 143 -3.27 24.13 3.96
C GLU A 143 -3.65 23.11 2.89
N GLN A 144 -3.07 21.92 2.98
CA GLN A 144 -3.57 20.77 2.25
C GLN A 144 -4.80 20.24 2.99
N LYS A 145 -5.99 20.38 2.40
CA LYS A 145 -7.23 19.93 3.03
C LYS A 145 -7.84 18.76 2.27
N GLY A 146 -7.99 17.64 2.97
CA GLY A 146 -8.77 16.49 2.49
C GLY A 146 -8.06 15.61 1.45
N VAL A 147 -6.75 15.74 1.27
CA VAL A 147 -5.97 14.77 0.48
C VAL A 147 -5.96 13.42 1.18
N ASP A 148 -5.76 13.40 2.50
CA ASP A 148 -5.75 12.18 3.30
C ASP A 148 -7.11 11.49 3.31
N VAL A 149 -8.20 12.28 3.31
CA VAL A 149 -9.58 11.76 3.24
C VAL A 149 -9.83 11.10 1.89
N GLU A 150 -9.47 11.75 0.78
CA GLU A 150 -9.62 11.19 -0.56
C GLU A 150 -8.81 9.90 -0.71
N LEU A 151 -7.56 9.90 -0.25
CA LEU A 151 -6.68 8.73 -0.26
C LEU A 151 -7.26 7.57 0.56
N ALA A 152 -7.73 7.84 1.77
CA ALA A 152 -8.37 6.85 2.63
C ALA A 152 -9.61 6.23 2.00
N ILE A 153 -10.49 7.06 1.41
CA ILE A 153 -11.71 6.60 0.73
C ILE A 153 -11.36 5.73 -0.47
N ASP A 154 -10.45 6.18 -1.34
CA ASP A 154 -10.11 5.43 -2.55
C ASP A 154 -9.38 4.12 -2.23
N PHE A 155 -8.53 4.09 -1.19
CA PHE A 155 -7.93 2.86 -0.68
C PHE A 155 -9.00 1.86 -0.24
N ILE A 156 -9.94 2.28 0.60
CA ILE A 156 -11.03 1.42 1.09
C ILE A 156 -11.93 0.96 -0.06
N ALA A 157 -12.34 1.87 -0.95
CA ALA A 157 -13.19 1.56 -2.09
C ALA A 157 -12.50 0.56 -3.02
N GLY A 158 -11.21 0.77 -3.33
CA GLY A 158 -10.42 -0.16 -4.11
C GLY A 158 -10.33 -1.55 -3.50
N ALA A 159 -10.29 -1.64 -2.17
CA ALA A 159 -10.37 -2.93 -1.50
C ALA A 159 -11.74 -3.61 -1.66
N ILE A 160 -12.83 -2.86 -1.41
CA ILE A 160 -14.21 -3.36 -1.52
C ILE A 160 -14.50 -3.85 -2.95
N ASP A 161 -14.08 -3.08 -3.94
CA ASP A 161 -14.28 -3.36 -5.37
C ASP A 161 -13.27 -4.38 -5.92
N ARG A 162 -12.34 -4.88 -5.09
CA ARG A 162 -11.26 -5.81 -5.47
C ARG A 162 -10.43 -5.33 -6.66
N ARG A 163 -10.15 -4.02 -6.72
CA ARG A 163 -9.27 -3.41 -7.73
C ARG A 163 -7.83 -3.88 -7.61
N TYR A 164 -7.41 -4.29 -6.41
CA TYR A 164 -6.09 -4.84 -6.14
C TYR A 164 -6.18 -6.07 -5.24
N ASP A 165 -5.09 -6.83 -5.17
CA ASP A 165 -4.90 -7.95 -4.26
C ASP A 165 -4.00 -7.54 -3.07
N ALA A 166 -3.12 -6.56 -3.27
CA ALA A 166 -2.36 -5.87 -2.22
C ALA A 166 -2.39 -4.35 -2.44
N GLY A 167 -2.96 -3.63 -1.48
CA GLY A 167 -2.95 -2.18 -1.43
C GLY A 167 -1.82 -1.72 -0.52
N ILE A 168 -0.94 -0.88 -1.04
CA ILE A 168 0.23 -0.38 -0.31
C ILE A 168 0.06 1.12 -0.07
N LEU A 169 -0.06 1.53 1.19
CA LEU A 169 -0.05 2.94 1.57
C LEU A 169 1.38 3.42 1.80
N PHE A 170 1.88 4.30 0.94
CA PHE A 170 3.12 5.03 1.20
C PHE A 170 2.81 6.37 1.85
N SER A 171 2.69 6.33 3.17
CA SER A 171 2.61 7.49 4.04
C SER A 171 2.99 7.09 5.46
N THR A 172 3.42 8.08 6.24
CA THR A 172 3.60 7.96 7.69
C THR A 172 2.54 8.72 8.47
N ASP A 173 1.54 9.30 7.78
CA ASP A 173 0.45 10.05 8.39
C ASP A 173 -0.49 9.12 9.16
N THR A 174 -0.62 9.37 10.47
CA THR A 174 -1.44 8.55 11.35
C THR A 174 -2.93 8.65 11.07
N ASP A 175 -3.38 9.70 10.38
CA ASP A 175 -4.79 9.89 10.01
C ASP A 175 -5.25 8.89 8.93
N LEU A 176 -4.32 8.27 8.21
CA LEU A 176 -4.59 7.19 7.26
C LEU A 176 -4.68 5.80 7.90
N ARG A 177 -4.33 5.68 9.19
CA ARG A 177 -4.37 4.39 9.91
C ARG A 177 -5.77 3.74 9.90
N PRO A 178 -6.87 4.46 10.13
CA PRO A 178 -8.21 3.85 10.09
C PRO A 178 -8.53 3.16 8.76
N ALA A 179 -8.01 3.68 7.64
CA ALA A 179 -8.20 3.06 6.32
C ALA A 179 -7.42 1.73 6.19
N LEU A 180 -6.18 1.73 6.68
CA LEU A 180 -5.35 0.53 6.75
C LEU A 180 -5.98 -0.55 7.65
N GLU A 181 -6.48 -0.14 8.82
CA GLU A 181 -7.16 -1.01 9.80
C GLU A 181 -8.44 -1.59 9.21
N PHE A 182 -9.29 -0.77 8.57
CA PHE A 182 -10.52 -1.22 7.94
C PHE A 182 -10.27 -2.37 6.94
N VAL A 183 -9.31 -2.21 6.03
CA VAL A 183 -9.02 -3.24 5.03
C VAL A 183 -8.41 -4.48 5.68
N ALA A 184 -7.48 -4.31 6.63
CA ALA A 184 -6.84 -5.43 7.32
C ALA A 184 -7.81 -6.24 8.19
N GLU A 185 -8.83 -5.61 8.77
CA GLU A 185 -9.83 -6.26 9.62
C GLU A 185 -10.93 -6.92 8.79
N ARG A 186 -11.45 -6.20 7.78
CA ARG A 186 -12.57 -6.65 6.94
C ARG A 186 -12.24 -7.88 6.08
N PHE A 187 -10.99 -8.01 5.65
CA PHE A 187 -10.59 -9.05 4.70
C PHE A 187 -9.59 -10.03 5.33
N GLU A 188 -9.96 -11.31 5.37
CA GLU A 188 -9.12 -12.35 5.96
C GLU A 188 -7.93 -12.74 5.08
N HIS A 189 -8.12 -12.75 3.75
CA HIS A 189 -7.11 -13.20 2.79
C HIS A 189 -6.77 -12.14 1.74
N TYR A 190 -7.79 -11.62 1.04
CA TYR A 190 -7.64 -10.61 0.00
C TYR A 190 -8.83 -9.63 0.01
N PRO A 191 -8.57 -8.36 -0.33
CA PRO A 191 -7.24 -7.76 -0.52
C PRO A 191 -6.48 -7.58 0.79
N ARG A 192 -5.14 -7.45 0.71
CA ARG A 192 -4.31 -7.13 1.87
C ARG A 192 -3.99 -5.65 1.95
N ALA A 193 -3.86 -5.18 3.18
CA ALA A 193 -3.38 -3.85 3.51
C ALA A 193 -1.91 -3.90 3.95
N GLU A 194 -1.05 -3.18 3.24
CA GLU A 194 0.38 -3.06 3.52
C GLU A 194 0.77 -1.59 3.58
N ALA A 195 1.93 -1.29 4.16
CA ALA A 195 2.45 0.06 4.24
C ALA A 195 3.85 0.14 3.63
N ALA A 196 4.26 1.34 3.22
CA ALA A 196 5.62 1.66 2.81
C ALA A 196 6.09 2.93 3.50
N ALA A 197 7.37 3.00 3.84
CA ALA A 197 7.96 4.16 4.48
C ALA A 197 9.46 4.24 4.20
N TRP A 198 9.98 5.47 4.17
CA TRP A 198 11.42 5.70 4.21
C TRP A 198 12.00 5.30 5.56
N ARG A 199 13.24 4.81 5.54
CA ARG A 199 14.01 4.41 6.71
C ARG A 199 15.40 5.03 6.65
N ALA A 200 15.80 5.65 7.75
CA ALA A 200 17.16 6.09 8.01
C ALA A 200 17.54 5.77 9.46
N PRO A 201 18.82 5.82 9.84
CA PRO A 201 19.21 5.73 11.25
C PRO A 201 18.40 6.71 12.12
N GLY A 202 17.67 6.19 13.12
CA GLY A 202 16.79 6.99 13.98
C GLY A 202 15.42 7.37 13.39
N ALA A 203 15.14 7.05 12.12
CA ALA A 203 13.86 7.27 11.46
C ALA A 203 13.31 5.95 10.90
N ASN A 204 12.47 5.26 11.66
CA ASN A 204 11.91 3.94 11.33
C ASN A 204 10.38 3.87 11.52
N ARG A 205 9.69 5.02 11.38
CA ARG A 205 8.25 5.11 11.55
C ARG A 205 7.52 4.68 10.29
N ALA A 206 6.47 3.88 10.46
CA ALA A 206 5.57 3.46 9.39
C ALA A 206 4.17 3.24 9.95
N LEU A 207 3.16 3.31 9.08
CA LEU A 207 1.81 2.93 9.44
C LEU A 207 1.72 1.44 9.75
N ARG A 208 0.97 1.13 10.80
CA ARG A 208 0.74 -0.22 11.28
C ARG A 208 -0.67 -0.30 11.85
N VAL A 209 -1.35 -1.39 11.54
CA VAL A 209 -2.60 -1.79 12.16
C VAL A 209 -2.34 -2.06 13.64
N ARG A 210 -3.24 -1.61 14.52
CA ARG A 210 -3.23 -2.02 15.93
C ARG A 210 -3.88 -3.40 16.07
N GLY A 211 -3.36 -4.26 16.93
CA GLY A 211 -3.94 -5.58 17.21
C GLY A 211 -3.08 -6.77 16.74
N SER A 212 -3.71 -7.92 16.50
CA SER A 212 -3.03 -9.21 16.28
C SER A 212 -2.53 -9.44 14.84
N ARG A 213 -3.07 -8.72 13.85
CA ARG A 213 -2.61 -8.83 12.45
C ARG A 213 -1.42 -7.91 12.20
N ARG A 214 -0.28 -8.50 11.85
CA ARG A 214 0.93 -7.74 11.54
C ARG A 214 0.84 -7.12 10.13
N THR A 215 0.85 -5.80 10.06
CA THR A 215 1.04 -5.08 8.79
C THR A 215 2.42 -5.38 8.20
N TRP A 216 2.45 -5.83 6.95
CA TRP A 216 3.69 -5.88 6.19
C TRP A 216 4.11 -4.46 5.82
N VAL A 217 5.36 -4.11 6.13
CA VAL A 217 5.90 -2.77 5.88
C VAL A 217 7.12 -2.87 4.97
N HIS A 218 7.07 -2.19 3.84
CA HIS A 218 8.19 -1.97 2.94
C HIS A 218 9.00 -0.78 3.46
N PHE A 219 10.11 -1.07 4.14
CA PHE A 219 11.06 -0.03 4.53
C PHE A 219 12.08 0.18 3.42
N LEU A 220 12.13 1.39 2.89
CA LEU A 220 13.07 1.78 1.84
C LEU A 220 14.12 2.72 2.40
N ASP A 221 15.40 2.46 2.15
CA ASP A 221 16.49 3.26 2.68
C ASP A 221 17.05 4.30 1.69
N HIS A 222 18.23 4.82 1.98
CA HIS A 222 18.86 5.84 1.15
C HIS A 222 19.22 5.31 -0.24
N ASP A 223 19.71 4.07 -0.34
CA ASP A 223 20.11 3.52 -1.63
C ASP A 223 18.87 3.26 -2.49
N ASP A 224 17.80 2.76 -1.87
CA ASP A 224 16.48 2.66 -2.49
C ASP A 224 16.00 4.02 -3.01
N TYR A 225 16.08 5.07 -2.20
CA TYR A 225 15.73 6.42 -2.60
C TYR A 225 16.54 6.90 -3.81
N GLN A 226 17.85 6.65 -3.87
CA GLN A 226 18.66 7.02 -5.02
C GLN A 226 18.21 6.31 -6.31
N THR A 227 17.77 5.04 -6.22
CA THR A 227 17.30 4.30 -7.40
C THR A 227 15.98 4.81 -7.98
N VAL A 228 15.17 5.49 -7.17
CA VAL A 228 13.83 5.98 -7.57
C VAL A 228 13.75 7.50 -7.57
N ARG A 229 14.88 8.20 -7.41
CA ARG A 229 14.89 9.66 -7.31
C ARG A 229 14.50 10.29 -8.64
N ASP A 230 13.56 11.23 -8.60
CA ASP A 230 13.30 12.11 -9.73
C ASP A 230 14.24 13.32 -9.65
N HIS A 231 15.06 13.49 -10.68
CA HIS A 231 16.03 14.57 -10.79
C HIS A 231 15.50 15.79 -11.56
N THR A 232 14.26 15.73 -12.06
CA THR A 232 13.68 16.76 -12.90
C THR A 232 13.43 18.04 -12.11
N ASP A 233 14.01 19.14 -12.58
CA ASP A 233 13.69 20.47 -12.09
C ASP A 233 12.39 20.95 -12.76
N TYR A 234 11.26 20.67 -12.10
CA TYR A 234 9.97 21.13 -12.57
C TYR A 234 9.77 22.64 -12.42
N LEU A 235 10.66 23.43 -11.81
CA LEU A 235 10.55 24.90 -11.86
C LEU A 235 10.94 25.44 -13.24
N LEU A 236 11.71 24.67 -14.00
CA LEU A 236 12.09 24.98 -15.38
C LEU A 236 11.01 24.47 -16.37
N PRO A 237 10.79 25.16 -17.50
CA PRO A 237 9.90 24.71 -18.57
C PRO A 237 10.40 23.46 -19.30
#